data_AF-A0A0W0SNS5-F1
#
_entry.id   AF-A0A0W0SNS5-F1
#
_cell.length_a   1.000
_cell.length_b   1.000
_cell.length_c   1.000
_cell.angle_alpha   90.00
_cell.angle_beta   90.00
_cell.angle_gamma   90.00
#
_symmetry.space_group_name_H-M   'P 1'
#
loop_
_entity.id
_entity.type
_entity.pdbx_description
1 polymer ?
#
loop_
_entity_poly.entity_id
_entity_poly.type
_entity_poly.pdbx_seq_one_letter_code
_entity_poly.pdbx_strand_id
1 'polypeptide(L)'
;MSDIYYWRENIGEEDLLTTFKQEIEQLLAGDYKSLHLEQLHGVSGVSLYSIRVNRETRLLLTTHKGKLCLLDAVYNHDCHKNTSEILVC
;
A
#
# COMPACT_ATOMS: atom_id res chain seq x y z
N MET A 1 -7.63 -0.05 19.53
CA MET A 1 -7.38 -1.28 18.77
C MET A 1 -7.84 -0.98 17.37
N SER A 2 -6.92 -0.90 16.40
CA SER A 2 -7.30 -0.71 15.00
C SER A 2 -7.93 -2.02 14.52
N ASP A 3 -9.22 -1.99 14.22
CA ASP A 3 -9.93 -3.15 13.71
C ASP A 3 -9.41 -3.50 12.32
N ILE A 4 -9.08 -4.78 12.11
CA ILE A 4 -8.57 -5.29 10.85
C ILE A 4 -9.76 -5.76 10.01
N TYR A 5 -10.01 -5.10 8.88
CA TYR A 5 -11.16 -5.38 8.04
C TYR A 5 -10.80 -6.30 6.88
N TYR A 6 -11.73 -7.21 6.57
CA TYR A 6 -11.61 -8.18 5.47
C TYR A 6 -12.50 -7.77 4.30
N TRP A 7 -11.91 -7.26 3.22
CA TRP A 7 -12.64 -6.99 1.97
C TRP A 7 -12.10 -7.85 0.83
N ARG A 8 -12.85 -8.82 0.30
CA ARG A 8 -12.42 -9.70 -0.81
C ARG A 8 -10.97 -10.21 -0.65
N GLU A 9 -10.64 -10.71 0.53
CA GLU A 9 -9.29 -11.19 0.91
C GLU A 9 -8.21 -10.11 1.17
N ASN A 10 -8.57 -8.82 1.14
CA ASN A 10 -7.70 -7.73 1.58
C ASN A 10 -7.80 -7.52 3.09
N ILE A 11 -6.67 -7.19 3.71
CA ILE A 11 -6.51 -6.97 5.16
C ILE A 11 -5.97 -5.54 5.36
N GLY A 12 -6.65 -4.68 6.12
CA GLY A 12 -6.20 -3.32 6.42
C GLY A 12 -7.14 -2.56 7.38
N GLU A 13 -6.78 -1.34 7.75
CA GLU A 13 -7.65 -0.44 8.52
C GLU A 13 -8.86 0.01 7.67
N GLU A 14 -10.05 0.14 8.29
CA GLU A 14 -11.30 0.48 7.58
C GLU A 14 -11.19 1.78 6.78
N ASP A 15 -10.61 2.80 7.41
CA ASP A 15 -10.47 4.12 6.82
C ASP A 15 -9.59 4.07 5.58
N LEU A 16 -8.49 3.30 5.61
CA LEU A 16 -7.62 3.13 4.45
C LEU A 16 -8.33 2.36 3.33
N LEU A 17 -8.99 1.24 3.66
CA LEU A 17 -9.72 0.43 2.67
C LEU A 17 -10.87 1.23 2.02
N THR A 18 -11.55 2.06 2.79
CA THR A 18 -12.66 2.90 2.31
C THR A 18 -12.16 4.08 1.49
N THR A 19 -11.10 4.75 1.96
CA THR A 19 -10.51 5.93 1.29
C THR A 19 -9.94 5.58 -0.07
N PHE A 20 -9.25 4.43 -0.19
CA PHE A 20 -8.55 4.03 -1.40
C PHE A 20 -9.25 2.89 -2.15
N LYS A 21 -10.56 2.76 -1.95
CA LYS A 21 -11.35 1.66 -2.50
C LYS A 21 -11.18 1.52 -4.01
N GLN A 22 -11.17 2.63 -4.74
CA GLN A 22 -11.07 2.63 -6.20
C GLN A 22 -9.74 2.04 -6.66
N GLU A 23 -8.63 2.46 -6.07
CA GLU A 23 -7.28 2.00 -6.42
C GLU A 23 -7.09 0.53 -6.03
N ILE A 24 -7.66 0.11 -4.90
CA ILE A 24 -7.67 -1.30 -4.48
C ILE A 24 -8.46 -2.14 -5.49
N GLU A 25 -9.64 -1.68 -5.92
CA GLU A 25 -10.43 -2.40 -6.93
C GLU A 25 -9.70 -2.49 -8.28
N GLN A 26 -9.00 -1.44 -8.71
CA GLN A 26 -8.14 -1.46 -9.90
C GLN A 26 -6.99 -2.45 -9.76
N LEU A 27 -6.35 -2.49 -8.59
CA LEU A 27 -5.26 -3.42 -8.29
C LEU A 27 -5.75 -4.86 -8.39
N LEU A 28 -6.92 -5.17 -7.81
CA LEU A 28 -7.53 -6.50 -7.86
C LEU A 28 -8.00 -6.88 -9.27
N ALA A 29 -8.35 -5.90 -10.10
CA ALA A 29 -8.67 -6.10 -11.52
C ALA A 29 -7.43 -6.35 -12.39
N GLY A 30 -6.22 -6.23 -11.82
CA GLY A 30 -4.96 -6.45 -12.51
C GLY A 30 -4.40 -5.24 -13.24
N ASP A 31 -4.89 -4.03 -12.96
CA ASP A 31 -4.40 -2.79 -13.58
C ASP A 31 -3.10 -2.27 -12.94
N TYR A 32 -2.07 -3.12 -12.97
CA TYR A 32 -0.78 -2.84 -12.34
C TYR A 32 -0.02 -1.69 -13.02
N LYS A 33 -0.23 -1.50 -14.32
CA LYS A 33 0.49 -0.50 -15.13
C LYS A 33 0.00 0.90 -14.82
N SER A 34 -1.32 1.13 -14.76
CA SER A 34 -1.88 2.46 -14.45
C SER A 34 -1.61 2.85 -13.01
N LEU A 35 -1.55 1.86 -12.11
CA LEU A 35 -1.21 2.04 -10.71
C LEU A 35 0.28 2.21 -10.45
N HIS A 36 1.14 2.13 -11.47
CA HIS A 36 2.60 2.17 -11.31
C HIS A 36 3.09 1.23 -10.20
N LEU A 37 2.62 -0.03 -10.22
CA LEU A 37 2.99 -1.02 -9.22
C LEU A 37 4.50 -1.25 -9.25
N GLU A 38 5.14 -1.08 -8.09
CA GLU A 38 6.58 -1.24 -7.92
C GLU A 38 6.85 -2.11 -6.70
N GLN A 39 7.81 -3.03 -6.81
CA GLN A 39 8.34 -3.75 -5.66
C GLN A 39 9.38 -2.89 -4.95
N LEU A 40 9.24 -2.71 -3.65
CA LEU A 40 10.21 -2.00 -2.83
C LEU A 40 11.36 -2.92 -2.45
N HIS A 41 12.58 -2.42 -2.61
CA HIS A 41 13.81 -3.12 -2.27
C HIS A 41 14.38 -2.58 -0.95
N GLY A 42 15.15 -3.41 -0.23
CA GLY A 42 15.82 -3.00 1.02
C GLY A 42 15.21 -3.58 2.30
N VAL A 43 14.06 -4.25 2.22
CA VAL A 43 13.48 -5.01 3.34
C VAL A 43 13.69 -6.50 3.08
N SER A 44 14.39 -7.19 3.98
CA SER A 44 14.67 -8.62 3.87
C SER A 44 13.54 -9.45 4.46
N GLY A 45 13.16 -10.55 3.78
CA GLY A 45 12.21 -11.54 4.29
C GLY A 45 10.72 -11.23 4.03
N VAL A 46 10.39 -10.04 3.53
CA VAL A 46 9.02 -9.67 3.14
C VAL A 46 9.05 -8.92 1.82
N SER A 47 8.24 -9.34 0.86
CA SER A 47 8.02 -8.58 -0.36
C SER A 47 7.08 -7.42 -0.07
N LEU A 48 7.61 -6.20 -0.15
CA LEU A 48 6.84 -4.96 -0.07
C LEU A 48 6.60 -4.42 -1.48
N TYR A 49 5.42 -3.86 -1.68
CA TYR A 49 5.01 -3.25 -2.93
C TYR A 49 4.43 -1.86 -2.66
N SER A 50 4.46 -1.02 -3.67
CA SER A 50 3.79 0.27 -3.66
C SER A 50 2.97 0.47 -4.92
N ILE A 51 1.81 1.13 -4.78
CA ILE A 51 1.02 1.65 -5.90
C ILE A 51 0.84 3.15 -5.75
N ARG A 52 0.70 3.83 -6.88
CA ARG A 52 0.48 5.27 -6.96
C ARG A 52 -1.02 5.57 -7.01
N VAL A 53 -1.49 6.35 -6.03
CA VAL A 53 -2.86 6.89 -6.01
C VAL A 53 -2.90 8.20 -6.79
N ASN A 54 -1.96 9.10 -6.49
CA ASN A 54 -1.83 10.40 -7.14
C ASN A 54 -0.35 10.86 -7.13
N ARG A 55 -0.07 12.13 -7.38
CA ARG A 55 1.31 12.65 -7.40
C ARG A 55 1.99 12.65 -6.03
N GLU A 56 1.21 12.69 -4.96
CA GLU A 56 1.68 12.90 -3.60
C GLU A 56 1.37 11.73 -2.69
N THR A 57 0.66 10.70 -3.16
CA THR A 57 0.23 9.57 -2.32
C THR A 57 0.57 8.25 -2.98
N ARG A 58 1.23 7.39 -2.20
CA ARG A 58 1.45 5.99 -2.52
C ARG A 58 0.87 5.10 -1.43
N LEU A 59 0.36 3.94 -1.81
CA LEU A 59 -0.07 2.92 -0.86
C LEU A 59 1.00 1.85 -0.74
N LEU A 60 1.26 1.43 0.49
CA LEU A 60 2.14 0.32 0.81
C LEU A 60 1.33 -0.94 1.03
N LEU A 61 1.78 -2.02 0.41
CA LEU A 61 1.11 -3.31 0.47
C LEU A 61 2.11 -4.46 0.50
N THR A 62 1.66 -5.58 1.04
CA THR A 62 2.37 -6.86 0.99
C THR A 62 1.40 -7.99 0.68
N THR A 63 1.93 -9.16 0.38
CA THR A 63 1.14 -10.38 0.27
C THR A 63 1.52 -11.33 1.40
N HIS A 64 0.52 -11.83 2.11
CA HIS A 64 0.72 -12.80 3.19
C HIS A 64 -0.31 -13.93 3.06
N LYS A 65 0.17 -15.16 2.87
CA LYS A 65 -0.66 -16.37 2.69
C LYS A 65 -1.72 -16.21 1.59
N GLY A 66 -1.33 -15.63 0.46
CA GLY A 66 -2.21 -15.41 -0.70
C GLY A 66 -3.17 -14.22 -0.55
N LYS A 67 -3.13 -13.52 0.58
CA LYS A 67 -3.96 -12.33 0.83
C LYS A 67 -3.15 -11.06 0.63
N LEU A 68 -3.80 -10.03 0.09
CA LEU A 68 -3.21 -8.71 0.00
C LEU A 68 -3.41 -8.00 1.35
N CYS A 69 -2.34 -7.44 1.90
CA CYS A 69 -2.40 -6.65 3.11
C CYS A 69 -2.04 -5.21 2.76
N LEU A 70 -2.96 -4.28 3.02
CA LEU A 70 -2.71 -2.86 2.95
C LEU A 70 -2.06 -2.44 4.27
N LEU A 71 -0.85 -1.90 4.17
CA LEU A 71 -0.05 -1.56 5.34
C LEU A 71 -0.25 -0.11 5.75
N ASP A 72 -0.10 0.81 4.80
CA ASP A 72 -0.19 2.25 5.08
C ASP A 72 -0.34 3.08 3.79
N ALA A 73 -0.69 4.36 3.94
CA ALA A 73 -0.61 5.38 2.92
C ALA A 73 0.56 6.34 3.21
N VAL A 74 1.48 6.45 2.27
CA VAL A 74 2.62 7.38 2.35
C VAL A 74 2.29 8.64 1.58
N TYR A 75 2.26 9.76 2.29
CA TYR A 75 2.08 11.09 1.72
C TYR A 75 3.44 11.77 1.53
N ASN A 76 3.70 12.33 0.36
CA ASN A 76 4.98 12.97 0.00
C ASN A 76 5.40 14.08 0.98
N HIS A 77 4.43 14.75 1.61
CA HIS A 77 4.70 15.77 2.61
C HIS A 77 5.24 15.21 3.93
N ASP A 78 5.03 13.92 4.23
CA ASP A 78 5.58 13.24 5.42
C ASP A 78 7.01 12.73 5.22
N CYS A 79 7.50 12.70 3.97
CA CYS A 79 8.89 12.32 3.66
C CYS A 79 9.93 13.30 4.27
N HIS A 80 9.49 14.43 4.83
CA HIS A 80 10.33 15.38 5.55
C HIS A 80 10.34 15.22 7.08
N LYS A 81 9.57 14.28 7.68
CA LYS A 81 9.38 14.23 9.14
C LYS A 81 10.08 13.10 9.89
N ASN A 82 10.60 12.06 9.23
CA ASN A 82 11.40 11.04 9.91
C ASN A 82 12.49 10.48 9.00
N THR A 83 13.67 11.10 9.06
CA THR A 83 14.92 10.61 8.46
C THR A 83 15.50 9.45 9.28
N SER A 84 14.70 8.41 9.49
CA SER A 84 15.17 7.13 10.02
C SER A 84 14.19 6.06 9.55
N GLU A 85 14.66 5.26 8.60
CA GLU A 85 14.03 4.05 8.06
C GLU A 85 12.98 4.25 6.95
N ILE A 86 13.27 3.57 5.84
CA ILE A 86 12.47 3.40 4.61
C ILE A 86 12.54 4.57 3.62
N LEU A 87 13.61 4.56 2.83
CA LEU A 87 13.72 5.34 1.60
C LEU A 87 12.77 4.74 0.55
N VAL A 88 11.57 5.29 0.40
CA VAL A 88 10.77 5.15 -0.83
C VAL A 88 10.91 6.46 -1.60
N CYS A 89 11.94 6.53 -2.44
CA CYS A 89 12.08 7.56 -3.47
C CYS A 89 11.70 6.95 -4.82
#